data_AF-A0A1Y4CZW7-F1
#
_entry.id   AF-A0A1Y4CZW7-F1
#
_cell.length_a   1.000
_cell.length_b   1.000
_cell.length_c   1.000
_cell.angle_alpha   90.00
_cell.angle_beta   90.00
_cell.angle_gamma   90.00
#
_symmetry.space_group_name_H-M   'P 1'
#
loop_
_entity.id
_entity.type
_entity.pdbx_description
1 polymer ?
#
loop_
_entity_poly.entity_id
_entity_poly.type
_entity_poly.pdbx_seq_one_letter_code
_entity_poly.pdbx_strand_id
1 'polypeptide(L)'
;MLDKYKINQIKVLLSEGNGIKTVARLTGVSRNTVRRYQRNTPLKGRHGLAWRAMEAKREELKKLFYACKGNCSTMYRFVEDTIGVEPPSLRTLQKFCVPFRLELSQEQTDEGGTLPPPSSGTR
;
A
#
# COMPACT_ATOMS: atom_id res chain seq x y z
N MET A 1 1.56 -19.19 26.39
CA MET A 1 0.84 -18.88 25.12
C MET A 1 -0.39 -18.06 25.49
N LEU A 2 -0.64 -16.92 24.81
CA LEU A 2 -1.77 -16.05 25.18
C LEU A 2 -3.09 -16.69 24.75
N ASP A 3 -4.11 -16.62 25.60
CA ASP A 3 -5.43 -17.18 25.30
C ASP A 3 -6.07 -16.49 24.08
N LYS A 4 -6.75 -17.27 23.23
CA LYS A 4 -7.42 -16.78 22.01
C LYS A 4 -8.44 -15.68 22.35
N TYR A 5 -9.12 -15.80 23.49
CA TYR A 5 -10.05 -14.77 23.97
C TYR A 5 -9.35 -13.43 24.21
N LYS A 6 -8.20 -13.44 24.90
CA LYS A 6 -7.39 -12.23 25.15
C LYS A 6 -6.81 -11.65 23.86
N ILE A 7 -6.41 -12.49 22.90
CA ILE A 7 -5.95 -12.04 21.59
C ILE A 7 -7.07 -11.30 20.85
N ASN A 8 -8.29 -11.82 20.87
CA ASN A 8 -9.44 -11.15 20.24
C ASN A 8 -9.79 -9.83 20.94
N GLN A 9 -9.78 -9.78 22.27
CA GLN A 9 -9.99 -8.53 23.01
C GLN A 9 -8.95 -7.46 22.64
N ILE A 10 -7.67 -7.82 22.54
CA ILE A 10 -6.61 -6.89 22.12
C ILE A 10 -6.90 -6.36 20.71
N LYS A 11 -7.29 -7.23 19.77
CA LYS A 11 -7.60 -6.83 18.39
C LYS A 11 -8.80 -5.88 18.32
N VAL A 12 -9.89 -6.17 19.05
CA VAL A 12 -11.10 -5.32 19.10
C VAL A 12 -10.75 -3.96 19.67
N LEU A 13 -10.12 -3.91 20.85
CA LEU A 13 -9.78 -2.64 21.51
C LEU A 13 -8.80 -1.79 20.68
N LEU A 14 -7.83 -2.41 20.00
CA LEU A 14 -6.94 -1.70 19.08
C LEU A 14 -7.68 -1.19 17.83
N SER A 15 -8.67 -1.92 17.34
CA SER A 15 -9.49 -1.51 16.19
C SER A 15 -10.43 -0.34 16.49
N GLU A 16 -10.86 -0.22 17.76
CA GLU A 16 -11.63 0.92 18.29
C GLU A 16 -10.77 2.18 18.49
N GLY A 17 -9.46 2.11 18.25
CA GLY A 17 -8.54 3.24 18.39
C GLY A 17 -7.97 3.44 19.80
N ASN A 18 -8.18 2.50 20.71
CA ASN A 18 -7.61 2.60 22.05
C ASN A 18 -6.07 2.53 22.04
N GLY A 19 -5.44 3.43 22.80
CA GLY A 19 -3.98 3.46 22.94
C GLY A 19 -3.44 2.23 23.69
N ILE A 20 -2.19 1.86 23.40
CA ILE A 20 -1.50 0.68 23.98
C ILE A 20 -1.63 0.61 25.51
N LYS A 21 -1.50 1.76 26.19
CA LYS A 21 -1.59 1.86 27.65
C LYS A 21 -2.99 1.48 28.15
N THR A 22 -4.03 1.94 27.46
CA THR A 22 -5.43 1.65 27.76
C THR A 22 -5.74 0.17 27.53
N VAL A 23 -5.34 -0.37 26.38
CA VAL A 23 -5.55 -1.79 26.06
C VAL A 23 -4.83 -2.70 27.06
N ALA A 24 -3.60 -2.39 27.45
CA ALA A 24 -2.86 -3.16 28.46
C ALA A 24 -3.56 -3.17 29.82
N ARG A 25 -4.14 -2.03 30.24
CA ARG A 25 -4.91 -1.93 31.48
C ARG A 25 -6.20 -2.74 31.44
N LEU A 26 -6.92 -2.71 30.32
CA LEU A 26 -8.20 -3.40 30.17
C LEU A 26 -8.07 -4.93 30.01
N THR A 27 -7.02 -5.38 29.32
CA THR A 27 -6.81 -6.81 29.03
C THR A 27 -5.93 -7.52 30.06
N GLY A 28 -5.27 -6.76 30.95
CA GLY A 28 -4.28 -7.30 31.89
C GLY A 28 -3.03 -7.86 31.22
N VAL A 29 -2.80 -7.51 29.95
CA VAL A 29 -1.68 -8.01 29.13
C VAL A 29 -0.56 -6.98 29.10
N SER A 30 0.70 -7.45 29.05
CA SER A 30 1.85 -6.55 29.00
C SER A 30 1.78 -5.58 27.81
N ARG A 31 2.25 -4.34 28.01
CA ARG A 31 2.32 -3.33 26.95
C ARG A 31 3.12 -3.82 25.74
N ASN A 32 4.13 -4.66 25.97
CA ASN A 32 4.98 -5.18 24.90
C ASN A 32 4.24 -6.20 24.03
N THR A 33 3.41 -7.04 24.65
CA THR A 33 2.53 -7.97 23.95
C THR A 33 1.48 -7.21 23.13
N VAL A 34 0.82 -6.21 23.71
CA VAL A 34 -0.14 -5.36 22.98
C VAL A 34 0.54 -4.65 21.80
N ARG A 35 1.76 -4.12 21.99
CA ARG A 35 2.55 -3.49 20.91
C ARG A 35 2.90 -4.49 19.79
N ARG A 36 3.23 -5.74 20.13
CA ARG A 36 3.47 -6.81 19.15
C ARG A 36 2.21 -7.10 18.32
N TYR A 37 1.05 -7.20 18.96
CA TYR A 37 -0.22 -7.38 18.25
C TYR A 37 -0.62 -6.15 17.44
N GLN A 38 -0.36 -4.94 17.91
CA GLN A 38 -0.61 -3.72 17.14
C GLN A 38 0.25 -3.62 15.87
N ARG A 39 1.51 -4.07 15.92
CA ARG A 39 2.39 -4.12 14.74
C ARG A 39 1.98 -5.19 13.74
N ASN A 40 1.47 -6.33 14.24
CA ASN A 40 1.07 -7.47 13.42
C ASN A 40 -0.40 -7.44 12.98
N THR A 41 -1.22 -6.57 13.56
CA THR A 41 -2.56 -6.30 13.06
C THR A 41 -2.40 -5.29 11.93
N PRO A 42 -2.92 -5.56 10.72
CA PRO A 42 -2.96 -4.55 9.67
C PRO A 42 -3.75 -3.37 10.25
N LEU A 43 -3.03 -2.29 10.57
CA LEU A 43 -3.61 -1.06 11.11
C LEU A 43 -4.64 -0.60 10.06
N LYS A 44 -5.94 -0.81 10.33
CA LYS A 44 -7.01 -0.16 9.58
C LYS A 44 -6.76 1.35 9.70
N GLY A 45 -6.22 1.93 8.62
CA GLY A 45 -6.14 3.38 8.42
C GLY A 45 -5.22 4.13 9.38
N ARG A 46 -3.90 3.95 9.26
CA ARG A 46 -2.98 5.08 9.53
C ARG A 46 -2.79 6.00 8.31
N HIS A 47 -3.61 5.75 7.30
CA HIS A 47 -3.70 6.50 6.08
C HIS A 47 -4.77 7.57 6.29
N GLY A 48 -4.34 8.84 6.31
CA GLY A 48 -5.24 9.99 6.46
C GLY A 48 -6.32 10.02 5.37
N LEU A 49 -7.30 10.91 5.53
CA LEU A 49 -8.41 11.10 4.59
C LEU A 49 -7.94 11.16 3.13
N ALA A 50 -6.84 11.90 2.87
CA ALA A 50 -6.24 12.02 1.55
C ALA A 50 -5.78 10.68 0.93
N TRP A 51 -5.24 9.75 1.72
CA TRP A 51 -4.87 8.43 1.20
C TRP A 51 -6.09 7.58 0.88
N ARG A 52 -7.15 7.66 1.68
CA ARG A 52 -8.40 6.95 1.37
C ARG A 52 -9.07 7.50 0.11
N ALA A 53 -9.01 8.81 -0.11
CA ALA A 53 -9.48 9.43 -1.34
C ALA A 53 -8.68 8.96 -2.57
N MET A 54 -7.35 8.84 -2.44
CA MET A 54 -6.50 8.25 -3.49
C MET A 54 -6.83 6.77 -3.73
N GLU A 55 -7.05 5.98 -2.67
CA GLU A 55 -7.42 4.57 -2.80
C GLU A 55 -8.77 4.39 -3.51
N ALA A 56 -9.76 5.24 -3.21
CA ALA A 56 -11.07 5.21 -3.85
C ALA A 56 -10.98 5.49 -5.37
N LYS A 57 -9.99 6.27 -5.80
CA LYS A 57 -9.73 6.61 -7.21
C LYS A 57 -8.45 5.95 -7.74
N ARG A 58 -8.12 4.76 -7.21
CA ARG A 58 -6.88 4.03 -7.54
C ARG A 58 -6.72 3.78 -9.05
N GLU A 59 -7.78 3.40 -9.74
CA GLU A 59 -7.71 3.11 -11.18
C GLU A 59 -7.43 4.35 -12.02
N GLU A 60 -8.03 5.48 -11.68
CA GLU A 60 -7.80 6.77 -12.34
C GLU A 60 -6.35 7.23 -12.10
N LEU A 61 -5.86 7.10 -10.87
CA LEU A 61 -4.46 7.38 -10.52
C LEU A 61 -3.49 6.48 -11.29
N LYS A 62 -3.83 5.20 -11.46
CA LYS A 62 -3.04 4.28 -12.28
C LYS A 62 -3.00 4.80 -13.72
N LYS A 63 -4.14 5.05 -14.36
CA LYS A 63 -4.17 5.60 -15.75
C LYS A 63 -3.35 6.87 -15.90
N LEU A 64 -3.47 7.81 -14.97
CA LEU A 64 -2.68 9.05 -14.97
C LEU A 64 -1.18 8.78 -14.80
N PHE A 65 -0.80 7.82 -13.96
CA PHE A 65 0.60 7.42 -13.78
C PHE A 65 1.23 6.88 -15.07
N TYR A 66 0.50 6.04 -15.82
CA TYR A 66 0.94 5.55 -17.14
C TYR A 66 0.98 6.69 -18.18
N ALA A 67 -0.01 7.57 -18.21
CA ALA A 67 0.00 8.76 -19.07
C ALA A 67 1.21 9.67 -18.78
N CYS A 68 1.62 9.77 -17.51
CA CYS A 68 2.81 10.50 -17.06
C CYS A 68 4.12 9.70 -17.23
N LYS A 69 4.12 8.55 -17.89
CA LYS A 69 5.29 7.66 -18.09
C LYS A 69 6.03 7.32 -16.78
N GLY A 70 5.29 7.17 -15.68
CA GLY A 70 5.85 6.85 -14.37
C GLY A 70 6.50 8.02 -13.60
N ASN A 71 6.37 9.25 -14.11
CA ASN A 71 6.89 10.45 -13.46
C ASN A 71 5.90 10.99 -12.41
N CYS A 72 6.16 10.69 -11.13
CA CYS A 72 5.32 11.13 -10.01
C CYS A 72 5.29 12.65 -9.84
N SER A 73 6.33 13.39 -10.25
CA SER A 73 6.38 14.86 -10.13
C SER A 73 5.43 15.51 -11.12
N THR A 74 5.39 15.01 -12.36
CA THR A 74 4.42 15.43 -13.37
C THR A 74 3.00 15.05 -12.94
N MET A 75 2.82 13.82 -12.47
CA MET A 75 1.53 13.35 -11.98
C MET A 75 1.00 14.21 -10.83
N TYR A 76 1.85 14.61 -9.89
CA TYR A 76 1.48 15.47 -8.76
C TYR A 76 0.84 16.80 -9.21
N ARG A 77 1.30 17.38 -10.34
CA ARG A 77 0.74 18.62 -10.88
C ARG A 77 -0.64 18.45 -11.52
N PHE A 78 -0.92 17.26 -12.05
CA PHE A 78 -2.18 16.98 -12.73
C PHE A 78 -3.21 16.29 -11.84
N VAL A 79 -2.79 15.72 -10.71
CA VAL A 79 -3.68 14.88 -9.89
C VAL A 79 -4.87 15.65 -9.32
N GLU A 80 -4.68 16.92 -8.99
CA GLU A 80 -5.75 17.78 -8.49
C GLU A 80 -6.72 18.12 -9.63
N ASP A 81 -6.21 18.55 -10.79
CA ASP A 81 -7.02 18.93 -11.95
C ASP A 81 -7.79 17.75 -12.59
N THR A 82 -7.15 16.59 -12.68
CA THR A 82 -7.73 15.45 -13.40
C THR A 82 -8.60 14.56 -12.52
N ILE A 83 -8.23 14.40 -11.25
CA ILE A 83 -8.85 13.43 -10.34
C ILE A 83 -9.61 14.16 -9.21
N GLY A 84 -9.39 15.46 -8.99
CA GLY A 84 -10.07 16.22 -7.94
C GLY A 84 -9.72 15.73 -6.54
N VAL A 85 -8.51 15.18 -6.36
CA VAL A 85 -8.00 14.73 -5.06
C VAL A 85 -6.74 15.53 -4.76
N GLU A 86 -6.76 16.27 -3.64
CA GLU A 86 -5.59 16.99 -3.18
C GLU A 86 -4.52 15.98 -2.70
N PRO A 87 -3.34 15.92 -3.35
CA PRO A 87 -2.31 14.98 -2.97
C PRO A 87 -1.66 15.41 -1.64
N PRO A 88 -1.54 14.52 -0.64
CA PRO A 88 -1.05 14.92 0.68
C PRO A 88 0.43 15.32 0.69
N SER A 89 1.27 14.64 -0.08
CA SER A 89 2.66 15.06 -0.36
C SER A 89 3.22 14.24 -1.52
N LEU A 90 4.23 14.77 -2.23
CA LEU A 90 4.93 14.04 -3.28
C LEU A 90 5.48 12.69 -2.79
N ARG A 91 5.98 12.63 -1.56
CA ARG A 91 6.54 11.41 -0.97
C ARG A 91 5.46 10.36 -0.70
N THR A 92 4.28 10.79 -0.28
CA THR A 92 3.12 9.91 -0.10
C THR A 92 2.63 9.37 -1.44
N LEU A 93 2.56 10.24 -2.46
CA LEU A 93 2.18 9.86 -3.82
C LEU A 93 3.17 8.86 -4.41
N GLN A 94 4.47 9.09 -4.25
CA GLN A 94 5.51 8.15 -4.67
C GLN A 94 5.35 6.78 -4.02
N LYS A 95 5.06 6.71 -2.70
CA LYS A 95 4.78 5.45 -2.01
C LYS A 95 3.54 4.74 -2.57
N PHE A 96 2.49 5.49 -2.89
CA PHE A 96 1.27 4.96 -3.50
C PHE A 96 1.54 4.34 -4.88
N CYS A 97 2.45 4.95 -5.66
CA CYS A 97 2.80 4.47 -7.00
C CYS A 97 3.88 3.37 -7.05
N VAL A 98 4.48 2.99 -5.92
CA VAL A 98 5.46 1.87 -5.86
C VAL A 98 4.91 0.58 -6.50
N PRO A 99 3.70 0.09 -6.16
CA PRO A 99 3.15 -1.11 -6.80
C PRO A 99 2.97 -0.94 -8.31
N PHE A 100 2.50 0.21 -8.78
CA PHE A 100 2.32 0.45 -10.23
C PHE A 100 3.65 0.45 -10.98
N ARG A 101 4.73 0.96 -10.37
CA ARG A 101 6.06 0.95 -10.98
C ARG A 101 6.63 -0.46 -11.11
N LEU A 102 6.31 -1.35 -10.18
CA LEU A 102 6.67 -2.76 -10.27
C LEU A 102 5.90 -3.47 -11.39
N GLU A 103 4.59 -3.22 -11.50
CA GLU A 103 3.75 -3.74 -12.61
C GLU A 103 4.27 -3.27 -13.97
N LEU A 104 4.58 -1.98 -14.11
CA LEU A 104 5.09 -1.37 -15.35
C LEU A 104 6.46 -1.93 -15.77
N SER A 105 7.29 -2.31 -14.80
CA SER A 105 8.58 -2.96 -15.04
C SER A 105 8.44 -4.44 -15.45
N GLN A 106 7.33 -5.09 -15.12
CA GLN A 106 7.04 -6.48 -15.50
C GLN A 106 6.35 -6.58 -16.86
N GLU A 107 5.43 -5.66 -17.19
CA GLU A 107 4.80 -5.59 -18.52
C GLU A 107 5.82 -5.31 -19.64
N GLN A 108 6.93 -4.62 -19.35
CA GLN A 108 8.00 -4.39 -20.33
C GLN A 108 8.88 -5.63 -20.60
N THR A 109 8.81 -6.68 -19.76
CA THR A 109 9.58 -7.92 -19.95
C THR A 109 8.85 -9.00 -20.74
N ASP A 110 7.52 -8.90 -20.90
CA ASP A 110 6.74 -9.91 -21.63
C ASP A 110 6.59 -9.64 -23.14
N GLU A 111 6.91 -8.43 -23.62
CA GLU A 111 6.84 -8.07 -25.07
C GLU A 111 8.22 -8.01 -25.75
N GLY A 112 9.12 -8.94 -25.42
CA GLY A 112 10.49 -8.97 -25.98
C GLY A 112 11.10 -10.36 -26.17
N GLY A 113 10.30 -11.41 -26.15
CA GLY A 113 10.76 -12.81 -26.14
C GLY A 113 10.62 -13.58 -27.45
N THR A 114 10.64 -12.95 -28.63
CA THR A 114 10.80 -13.69 -29.90
C THR A 114 12.30 -13.91 -30.15
N LEU A 115 12.85 -14.97 -29.56
CA LEU A 115 14.09 -15.57 -30.04
C LEU A 115 13.70 -16.62 -31.11
N PRO A 116 14.13 -16.48 -32.38
CA PRO A 116 13.92 -17.53 -33.35
C PRO A 116 14.68 -18.80 -32.94
N PRO A 117 14.16 -20.00 -33.24
CA PRO A 117 14.87 -21.24 -32.96
C PRO A 117 16.21 -21.26 -33.72
N PRO A 118 17.30 -21.73 -33.11
CA PRO A 118 18.57 -21.86 -33.82
C PRO A 118 18.40 -22.88 -34.95
N SER A 119 18.46 -22.38 -36.18
CA SER A 119 18.62 -23.18 -37.40
C SER A 119 19.86 -24.06 -37.22
N SER A 120 19.66 -25.34 -36.92
CA SER A 120 20.70 -26.34 -36.87
C SER A 120 21.08 -26.68 -38.31
N GLY A 121 21.98 -25.86 -38.87
CA GLY A 121 22.70 -26.17 -40.09
C GLY A 121 24.02 -26.87 -39.76
N THR A 122 24.45 -27.73 -40.68
CA THR A 122 25.68 -28.54 -40.73
C THR A 122 25.65 -29.77 -39.81
N ARG A 123 25.79 -31.01 -40.28
CA ARG A 123 26.47 -31.51 -41.49
C ARG A 123 26.03 -32.93 -41.80
#